data_AF-A0A957U8V7-F1
#
_entry.id   AF-A0A957U8V7-F1
#
_cell.length_a   1.000
_cell.length_b   1.000
_cell.length_c   1.000
_cell.angle_alpha   90.00
_cell.angle_beta   90.00
_cell.angle_gamma   90.00
#
_symmetry.space_group_name_H-M   'P 1'
#
loop_
_entity.id
_entity.type
_entity.pdbx_description
1 polymer ?
#
loop_
_entity_poly.entity_id
_entity_poly.type
_entity_poly.pdbx_seq_one_letter_code
_entity_poly.pdbx_strand_id
1 'polypeptide(L)'
;YHAGYTQDALKELVEAHLVNAVSRGLPLPTPGELFVTGPTYLRGMSEAATEMRRFVLDLMRRGQVVEAEQYLEFMDEVYSHLVTVDFPDAVTDGLRRHTDVLRGVLERTRGDLTMAIRQDQMREALLGFERNLDRNLGTNFAATEHG
;
A
#
# COMPACT_ATOMS: atom_id res chain seq x y z
N TYR A 1 -30.58 -3.65 17.48
CA TYR A 1 -29.44 -3.07 18.24
C TYR A 1 -28.14 -3.91 18.19
N HIS A 2 -28.11 -5.13 17.61
CA HIS A 2 -26.86 -5.91 17.47
C HIS A 2 -26.23 -5.93 16.07
N ALA A 3 -26.93 -5.41 15.04
CA ALA A 3 -26.46 -5.52 13.65
C ALA A 3 -25.16 -4.75 13.36
N GLY A 4 -24.96 -3.57 13.96
CA GLY A 4 -23.77 -2.74 13.70
C GLY A 4 -22.47 -3.34 14.23
N TYR A 5 -22.48 -3.88 15.45
CA TYR A 5 -21.28 -4.51 16.05
C TYR A 5 -20.85 -5.76 15.29
N THR A 6 -21.81 -6.57 14.82
CA THR A 6 -21.50 -7.76 14.02
C THR A 6 -20.95 -7.38 12.65
N GLN A 7 -21.49 -6.36 11.99
CA GLN A 7 -20.99 -5.90 10.69
C GLN A 7 -19.58 -5.31 10.78
N ASP A 8 -19.27 -4.53 11.81
CA ASP A 8 -17.91 -4.01 12.01
C ASP A 8 -16.91 -5.12 12.32
N ALA A 9 -17.27 -6.11 13.15
CA ALA A 9 -16.40 -7.26 13.43
C ALA A 9 -16.14 -8.11 12.17
N LEU A 10 -17.16 -8.33 11.32
CA LEU A 10 -16.97 -9.06 10.06
C LEU A 10 -16.14 -8.26 9.05
N LYS A 11 -16.24 -6.93 9.05
CA LYS A 11 -15.38 -6.05 8.24
C LYS A 11 -13.92 -6.16 8.71
N GLU A 12 -13.66 -6.09 10.01
CA GLU A 12 -12.31 -6.25 10.59
C GLU A 12 -11.74 -7.65 10.32
N LEU A 13 -12.58 -8.69 10.35
CA LEU A 13 -12.19 -10.04 9.94
C LEU A 13 -11.69 -10.05 8.49
N VAL A 14 -12.46 -9.49 7.55
CA VAL A 14 -12.06 -9.40 6.13
C VAL A 14 -10.75 -8.64 6.00
N GLU A 15 -10.64 -7.47 6.63
CA GLU A 15 -9.43 -6.66 6.60
C GLU A 15 -8.21 -7.46 7.06
N ALA A 16 -8.28 -8.11 8.22
CA ALA A 16 -7.18 -8.91 8.77
C ALA A 16 -6.77 -10.06 7.84
N HIS A 17 -7.74 -10.75 7.24
CA HIS A 17 -7.47 -11.84 6.29
C HIS A 17 -6.78 -11.34 5.02
N LEU A 18 -7.24 -10.22 4.45
CA LEU A 18 -6.64 -9.64 3.26
C LEU A 18 -5.24 -9.09 3.54
N VAL A 19 -5.04 -8.36 4.64
CA VAL A 19 -3.72 -7.87 5.07
C VAL A 19 -2.73 -9.03 5.24
N ASN A 20 -3.15 -10.11 5.90
CA ASN A 20 -2.31 -11.30 6.07
C ASN A 20 -1.99 -11.98 4.73
N ALA A 21 -2.97 -12.07 3.82
CA ALA A 21 -2.76 -12.69 2.52
C ALA A 21 -1.75 -11.88 1.68
N VAL A 22 -1.96 -10.57 1.56
CA VAL A 22 -1.08 -9.66 0.79
C VAL A 22 0.34 -9.65 1.35
N SER A 23 0.50 -9.44 2.67
CA SER A 23 1.83 -9.38 3.30
C SER A 23 2.63 -10.69 3.22
N ARG A 24 1.98 -11.81 2.89
CA ARG A 24 2.60 -13.12 2.75
C ARG A 24 2.59 -13.65 1.31
N GLY A 25 2.09 -12.89 0.34
CA GLY A 25 1.94 -13.35 -1.05
C GLY A 25 1.03 -14.58 -1.20
N LEU A 26 -0.01 -14.68 -0.36
CA LEU A 26 -0.99 -15.76 -0.41
C LEU A 26 -2.20 -15.37 -1.29
N PRO A 27 -2.94 -16.34 -1.85
CA PRO A 27 -4.20 -16.06 -2.52
C PRO A 27 -5.19 -15.31 -1.62
N LEU A 28 -5.92 -14.35 -2.19
CA LEU A 28 -6.95 -13.61 -1.46
C LEU A 28 -8.17 -14.51 -1.24
N PRO A 29 -8.68 -14.63 0.00
CA PRO A 29 -9.88 -15.39 0.27
C PRO A 29 -11.10 -14.70 -0.33
N THR A 30 -12.02 -15.46 -0.89
CA THR A 30 -13.29 -14.99 -1.44
C THR A 30 -14.30 -14.67 -0.33
N PRO A 31 -15.36 -13.88 -0.61
CA PRO A 31 -16.44 -13.63 0.35
C PRO A 31 -17.08 -14.91 0.89
N GLY A 32 -17.19 -15.94 0.04
CA GLY A 32 -17.77 -17.23 0.42
C GLY A 32 -16.89 -18.02 1.40
N GLU A 33 -15.56 -17.99 1.22
CA GLU A 33 -14.61 -18.62 2.14
C GLU A 33 -14.57 -17.94 3.51
N LEU A 34 -14.86 -16.64 3.56
CA LEU A 34 -14.95 -15.87 4.80
C LEU A 34 -16.36 -15.83 5.41
N PHE A 35 -17.36 -16.44 4.75
CA PHE A 35 -18.76 -16.42 5.18
C PHE A 35 -19.32 -15.00 5.40
N VAL A 36 -18.92 -14.04 4.56
CA VAL A 36 -19.37 -12.63 4.64
C VAL A 36 -20.19 -12.23 3.41
N THR A 37 -20.98 -11.17 3.56
CA THR A 37 -21.71 -10.59 2.42
C THR A 37 -20.76 -9.86 1.47
N GLY A 38 -21.14 -9.73 0.21
CA GLY A 38 -20.41 -8.93 -0.79
C GLY A 38 -20.11 -7.50 -0.31
N PRO A 39 -21.11 -6.73 0.17
CA PRO A 39 -20.87 -5.39 0.71
C PRO A 39 -19.88 -5.35 1.87
N THR A 40 -19.98 -6.28 2.83
CA THR A 40 -19.03 -6.39 3.96
C THR A 40 -17.62 -6.68 3.46
N TYR A 41 -17.49 -7.56 2.47
CA TYR A 41 -16.21 -7.89 1.86
C TYR A 41 -15.58 -6.70 1.13
N LEU A 42 -16.36 -5.97 0.32
CA LEU A 42 -15.89 -4.77 -0.38
C LEU A 42 -15.45 -3.66 0.60
N ARG A 43 -16.17 -3.50 1.71
CA ARG A 43 -15.79 -2.56 2.77
C ARG A 43 -14.47 -2.98 3.44
N GLY A 44 -14.32 -4.25 3.80
CA GLY A 44 -13.06 -4.77 4.36
C GLY A 44 -11.88 -4.67 3.37
N MET A 45 -12.14 -4.85 2.08
CA MET A 45 -11.14 -4.67 1.03
C MET A 45 -10.65 -3.22 0.93
N SER A 46 -11.56 -2.24 1.05
CA SER A 46 -11.19 -0.81 1.09
C SER A 46 -10.33 -0.46 2.31
N GLU A 47 -10.62 -1.03 3.49
CA GLU A 47 -9.83 -0.82 4.71
C GLU A 47 -8.45 -1.49 4.59
N ALA A 48 -8.40 -2.74 4.10
CA ALA A 48 -7.14 -3.45 3.88
C ALA A 48 -6.21 -2.71 2.91
N ALA A 49 -6.75 -2.18 1.81
CA ALA A 49 -6.00 -1.34 0.88
C ALA A 49 -5.51 -0.05 1.56
N THR A 50 -6.33 0.57 2.42
CA THR A 50 -5.90 1.74 3.18
C THR A 50 -4.76 1.40 4.14
N GLU A 51 -4.78 0.23 4.80
CA GLU A 51 -3.70 -0.23 5.69
C GLU A 51 -2.41 -0.54 4.93
N MET A 52 -2.46 -0.92 3.65
CA MET A 52 -1.24 -1.12 2.83
C MET A 52 -0.37 0.13 2.75
N ARG A 53 -0.93 1.33 2.90
CA ARG A 53 -0.14 2.57 3.03
C ARG A 53 0.86 2.47 4.17
N ARG A 54 0.50 1.86 5.29
CA ARG A 54 1.40 1.70 6.44
C ARG A 54 2.60 0.81 6.08
N PHE A 55 2.36 -0.29 5.36
CA PHE A 55 3.42 -1.17 4.86
C PHE A 55 4.36 -0.43 3.90
N VAL A 56 3.81 0.35 2.96
CA VAL A 56 4.59 1.20 2.04
C VAL A 56 5.49 2.16 2.82
N LEU A 57 4.92 2.91 3.76
CA LEU A 57 5.68 3.88 4.55
C LEU A 57 6.76 3.23 5.43
N ASP A 58 6.48 2.05 5.99
CA ASP A 58 7.45 1.34 6.83
C ASP A 58 8.61 0.74 6.01
N LEU A 59 8.36 0.29 4.79
CA LEU A 59 9.40 -0.17 3.86
C LEU A 59 10.25 0.99 3.35
N MET A 60 9.61 2.10 2.95
CA MET A 60 10.32 3.32 2.58
C MET A 60 11.24 3.82 3.70
N ARG A 61 10.78 3.80 4.95
CA ARG A 61 11.59 4.18 6.13
C ARG A 61 12.84 3.32 6.30
N ARG A 62 12.83 2.09 5.79
CA ARG A 62 13.95 1.13 5.83
C ARG A 62 14.81 1.17 4.56
N GLY A 63 14.52 2.06 3.61
CA GLY A 63 15.17 2.10 2.30
C GLY A 63 14.72 0.99 1.34
N GLN A 64 13.71 0.21 1.70
CA GLN A 64 13.20 -0.93 0.93
C GLN A 64 12.11 -0.46 -0.06
N VAL A 65 12.48 0.49 -0.91
CA VAL A 65 11.53 1.23 -1.75
C VAL A 65 10.95 0.36 -2.85
N VAL A 66 11.73 -0.56 -3.41
CA VAL A 66 11.27 -1.50 -4.46
C VAL A 66 10.26 -2.49 -3.88
N GLU A 67 10.50 -3.02 -2.69
CA GLU A 67 9.58 -3.95 -2.03
C GLU A 67 8.23 -3.31 -1.68
N ALA A 68 8.16 -1.97 -1.62
CA ALA A 68 6.93 -1.24 -1.36
C ALA A 68 5.97 -1.20 -2.57
N GLU A 69 6.47 -1.39 -3.79
CA GLU A 69 5.65 -1.29 -5.02
C GLU A 69 4.48 -2.27 -5.04
N GLN A 70 4.69 -3.52 -4.62
CA GLN A 70 3.64 -4.55 -4.58
C GLN A 70 2.43 -4.14 -3.72
N TYR A 71 2.66 -3.36 -2.66
CA TYR A 71 1.59 -2.90 -1.78
C TYR A 71 0.80 -1.76 -2.41
N LEU A 72 1.48 -0.89 -3.16
CA LEU A 72 0.83 0.15 -3.96
C LEU A 72 0.00 -0.47 -5.10
N GLU A 73 0.52 -1.50 -5.76
CA GLU A 73 -0.20 -2.25 -6.79
C GLU A 73 -1.49 -2.87 -6.24
N PHE A 74 -1.43 -3.51 -5.08
CA PHE A 74 -2.64 -4.03 -4.43
C PHE A 74 -3.67 -2.92 -4.15
N MET A 75 -3.24 -1.76 -3.68
CA MET A 75 -4.15 -0.62 -3.46
C MET A 75 -4.82 -0.18 -4.77
N ASP A 76 -4.06 -0.15 -5.86
CA ASP A 76 -4.56 0.18 -7.21
C ASP A 76 -5.55 -0.84 -7.73
N GLU A 77 -5.25 -2.13 -7.56
CA GLU A 77 -6.15 -3.21 -7.94
C GLU A 77 -7.48 -3.10 -7.19
N VAL A 78 -7.43 -2.93 -5.87
CA VAL A 78 -8.64 -2.74 -5.05
C VAL A 78 -9.44 -1.54 -5.52
N TYR A 79 -8.81 -0.37 -5.68
CA TYR A 79 -9.50 0.83 -6.15
C TYR A 79 -10.16 0.61 -7.52
N SER A 80 -9.46 -0.03 -8.45
CA SER A 80 -9.96 -0.36 -9.79
C SER A 80 -11.15 -1.31 -9.73
N HIS A 81 -11.16 -2.28 -8.81
CA HIS A 81 -12.31 -3.14 -8.60
C HIS A 81 -13.49 -2.34 -8.03
N LEU A 82 -13.28 -1.56 -6.97
CA LEU A 82 -14.35 -0.83 -6.29
C LEU A 82 -15.05 0.20 -7.19
N VAL A 83 -14.31 0.88 -8.08
CA VAL A 83 -14.91 1.88 -8.99
C VAL A 83 -15.79 1.26 -10.08
N THR A 84 -15.61 -0.03 -10.39
CA THR A 84 -16.45 -0.75 -11.38
C THR A 84 -17.76 -1.26 -10.80
N VAL A 85 -17.91 -1.23 -9.48
CA VAL A 85 -19.09 -1.74 -8.78
C VAL A 85 -20.24 -0.72 -8.89
N ASP A 86 -21.18 -0.98 -9.80
CA ASP A 86 -22.40 -0.18 -9.98
C ASP A 86 -23.54 -0.72 -9.10
N PHE A 87 -23.62 -0.24 -7.86
CA PHE A 87 -24.73 -0.54 -6.94
C PHE A 87 -25.23 0.73 -6.24
N PRO A 88 -26.55 0.83 -5.93
CA PRO A 88 -27.07 1.95 -5.17
C PRO A 88 -26.39 2.06 -3.79
N ASP A 89 -26.02 3.28 -3.37
CA ASP A 89 -25.36 3.56 -2.08
C ASP A 89 -26.10 2.97 -0.87
N ALA A 90 -27.44 2.85 -0.96
CA ALA A 90 -28.29 2.26 0.08
C ALA A 90 -28.10 0.74 0.25
N VAL A 91 -27.54 0.06 -0.76
CA VAL A 91 -27.28 -1.39 -0.77
C VAL A 91 -25.80 -1.69 -0.43
N THR A 92 -24.91 -0.73 -0.65
CA THR A 92 -23.45 -0.89 -0.44
C THR A 92 -22.93 -0.26 0.85
N ASP A 93 -23.81 0.29 1.69
CA ASP A 93 -23.46 0.88 2.98
C ASP A 93 -22.42 2.00 2.87
N GLY A 94 -22.57 2.88 1.87
CA GLY A 94 -21.68 4.03 1.68
C GLY A 94 -20.33 3.70 1.02
N LEU A 95 -20.25 2.61 0.25
CA LEU A 95 -19.05 2.19 -0.48
C LEU A 95 -18.42 3.31 -1.33
N ARG A 96 -19.22 4.19 -1.93
CA ARG A 96 -18.72 5.33 -2.71
C ARG A 96 -17.84 6.26 -1.89
N ARG A 97 -18.26 6.58 -0.66
CA ARG A 97 -17.47 7.40 0.26
C ARG A 97 -16.15 6.72 0.62
N HIS A 98 -16.18 5.42 0.89
CA HIS A 98 -14.97 4.65 1.20
C HIS A 98 -14.00 4.58 0.01
N THR A 99 -14.54 4.40 -1.20
CA THR A 99 -13.76 4.41 -2.45
C THR A 99 -13.09 5.76 -2.69
N ASP A 100 -13.78 6.87 -2.41
CA ASP A 100 -13.20 8.22 -2.49
C ASP A 100 -12.09 8.45 -1.45
N VAL A 101 -12.26 7.95 -0.24
CA VAL A 101 -11.22 7.99 0.81
C VAL A 101 -10.00 7.19 0.36
N LEU A 102 -10.21 5.96 -0.10
CA LEU A 102 -9.15 5.10 -0.63
C LEU A 102 -8.40 5.78 -1.76
N ARG A 103 -9.10 6.39 -2.74
CA ARG A 103 -8.49 7.16 -3.83
C ARG A 103 -7.54 8.23 -3.29
N GLY A 104 -7.98 9.01 -2.31
CA GLY A 104 -7.13 10.04 -1.70
C GLY A 104 -5.88 9.47 -1.01
N VAL A 105 -6.00 8.31 -0.37
CA VAL A 105 -4.87 7.61 0.28
C VAL A 105 -3.93 7.02 -0.77
N LEU A 106 -4.45 6.39 -1.80
CA LEU A 106 -3.72 5.81 -2.93
C LEU A 106 -2.88 6.86 -3.65
N GLU A 107 -3.47 7.97 -4.07
CA GLU A 107 -2.75 9.03 -4.78
C GLU A 107 -1.60 9.62 -3.94
N ARG A 108 -1.84 9.85 -2.64
CA ARG A 108 -0.77 10.31 -1.73
C ARG A 108 0.34 9.26 -1.60
N THR A 109 -0.02 7.98 -1.48
CA THR A 109 0.95 6.88 -1.34
C THR A 109 1.81 6.73 -2.58
N ARG A 110 1.21 6.85 -3.77
CA ARG A 110 1.95 6.90 -5.04
C ARG A 110 2.92 8.06 -5.10
N GLY A 111 2.48 9.26 -4.68
CA GLY A 111 3.33 10.45 -4.61
C GLY A 111 4.53 10.24 -3.67
N ASP A 112 4.26 9.77 -2.46
CA ASP A 112 5.29 9.49 -1.45
C ASP A 112 6.32 8.47 -1.94
N LEU A 113 5.85 7.34 -2.51
CA LEU A 113 6.72 6.28 -3.04
C LEU A 113 7.55 6.78 -4.22
N THR A 114 6.95 7.52 -5.15
CA THR A 114 7.66 8.11 -6.28
C THR A 114 8.79 9.02 -5.81
N MET A 115 8.54 9.86 -4.80
CA MET A 115 9.56 10.74 -4.24
C MET A 115 10.69 9.94 -3.58
N ALA A 116 10.37 8.89 -2.82
CA ALA A 116 11.37 8.01 -2.23
C ALA A 116 12.25 7.33 -3.29
N ILE A 117 11.66 6.82 -4.38
CA ILE A 117 12.41 6.23 -5.51
C ILE A 117 13.36 7.25 -6.13
N ARG A 118 12.91 8.48 -6.37
CA ARG A 118 13.75 9.53 -6.96
C ARG A 118 14.90 9.94 -6.04
N GLN A 119 14.65 10.01 -4.74
CA GLN A 119 15.69 10.29 -3.75
C GLN A 119 16.74 9.18 -3.71
N ASP A 120 16.31 7.91 -3.76
CA ASP A 120 17.22 6.78 -3.77
C ASP A 120 18.09 6.73 -5.05
N GLN A 121 17.47 6.95 -6.22
CA GLN A 121 18.19 7.07 -7.50
C GLN A 121 19.22 8.21 -7.48
N MET A 122 18.88 9.35 -6.86
CA MET A 122 19.78 10.48 -6.71
C MET A 122 20.95 10.14 -5.78
N ARG A 123 20.70 9.46 -4.66
CA ARG A 123 21.73 8.98 -3.72
C ARG A 123 22.71 8.06 -4.44
N GLU A 124 22.22 7.09 -5.22
CA GLU A 124 23.07 6.18 -6.00
C GLU A 124 23.89 6.89 -7.08
N ALA A 125 23.31 7.89 -7.75
CA ALA A 125 24.03 8.70 -8.72
C ALA A 125 25.17 9.51 -8.07
N LEU A 126 24.94 10.08 -6.88
CA LEU A 126 25.97 10.81 -6.12
C LEU A 126 27.10 9.89 -5.65
N LEU A 127 26.78 8.71 -5.10
CA LEU A 127 27.77 7.71 -4.73
C LEU A 127 28.57 7.21 -5.95
N GLY A 128 27.90 7.06 -7.10
CA GLY A 128 28.55 6.75 -8.37
C GLY A 128 29.52 7.85 -8.83
N PHE A 129 29.12 9.10 -8.67
CA PHE A 129 29.93 10.27 -8.99
C PHE A 129 31.17 10.36 -8.09
N GLU A 130 31.01 10.19 -6.77
CA GLU A 130 32.11 10.17 -5.80
C GLU A 130 33.15 9.10 -6.14
N ARG A 131 32.71 7.86 -6.40
CA ARG A 131 33.61 6.76 -6.83
C ARG A 131 34.37 7.07 -8.12
N ASN A 132 33.80 7.87 -9.01
CA ASN A 132 34.47 8.28 -10.25
C ASN A 132 35.51 9.38 -10.00
N LEU A 133 35.27 10.29 -9.05
CA LEU A 133 36.26 11.28 -8.64
C LEU A 133 37.46 10.61 -7.98
N ASP A 134 37.24 9.72 -7.00
CA ASP A 134 38.32 9.01 -6.31
C ASP A 134 39.19 8.23 -7.29
N ARG A 135 38.59 7.60 -8.30
CA ARG A 135 39.31 6.84 -9.33
C ARG A 135 40.14 7.72 -10.28
N ASN A 136 39.61 8.86 -10.72
CA ASN A 136 40.22 9.65 -11.79
C ASN A 136 41.12 10.79 -11.27
N LEU A 137 40.86 11.28 -10.06
CA LEU A 137 41.57 12.42 -9.46
C LEU A 137 42.46 12.01 -8.28
N GLY A 138 42.43 10.73 -7.86
CA GLY A 138 43.19 10.26 -6.70
C GLY A 138 42.72 10.88 -5.37
N THR A 139 41.47 11.33 -5.32
CA THR A 139 40.81 11.79 -4.09
C THR A 139 40.43 10.59 -3.24
N ASN A 140 40.12 10.82 -1.95
CA ASN A 140 39.73 9.76 -1.02
C ASN A 140 38.46 10.16 -0.26
N PHE A 141 37.44 10.64 -0.99
CA PHE A 141 36.19 11.09 -0.38
C PHE A 141 35.48 9.93 0.33
N ALA A 142 35.46 8.74 -0.29
CA ALA A 142 34.77 7.57 0.24
C ALA A 142 35.33 7.03 1.56
N ALA A 143 36.59 7.31 1.90
CA ALA A 143 37.19 6.89 3.18
C ALA A 143 36.83 7.81 4.36
N THR A 144 36.28 9.01 4.08
CA THR A 144 36.02 10.03 5.10
C THR A 144 34.67 9.84 5.78
N GLU A 145 33.73 9.08 5.20
CA GLU A 145 32.36 8.93 5.71
C GLU A 145 32.15 7.74 6.68
N HIS A 146 33.19 6.98 7.04
CA HIS A 146 33.09 5.83 7.97
C HIS A 146 33.87 6.03 9.28
N GLY A 147 34.11 7.28 9.70
CA GLY A 147 34.76 7.66 10.95
C GLY A 147 33.79 8.12 12.04
#